data_AF-A0A925RQB2-F1
#
_entry.id   AF-A0A925RQB2-F1
#
_cell.length_a   1.000
_cell.length_b   1.000
_cell.length_c   1.000
_cell.angle_alpha   90.00
_cell.angle_beta   90.00
_cell.angle_gamma   90.00
#
_symmetry.space_group_name_H-M   'P 1'
#
loop_
_entity.id
_entity.type
_entity.pdbx_description
1 polymer ?
#
loop_
_entity_poly.entity_id
_entity_poly.type
_entity_poly.pdbx_seq_one_letter_code
_entity_poly.pdbx_strand_id
1 'polypeptide(L)'
;MLPVAACNGGGKLSGLYCARDRKALARGRRLVTLDAYPDHGEAYLNTEYAAKIDRRVGYLTPDLLTNDPLQSYDFIFLDAGHRYAEVKHDTELLLPLLSEGGYFLWHDYANWGRFNKLNGVPEYLHELSEGSGLPIARISGSGVAIHCPAWASSKRAVYLAALEDQNAASANDPWSVGSARG
;
A
#
# COMPACT_ATOMS: atom_id res chain seq x y z
N MET A 1 -25.56 11.75 -6.73
CA MET A 1 -25.72 10.33 -7.07
C MET A 1 -24.45 9.89 -7.78
N LEU A 2 -23.54 9.22 -7.08
CA LEU A 2 -22.25 8.75 -7.62
C LEU A 2 -22.39 7.26 -7.96
N PRO A 3 -21.83 6.76 -9.07
CA PRO A 3 -21.79 5.33 -9.31
C PRO A 3 -20.71 4.71 -8.42
N VAL A 4 -21.13 3.78 -7.57
CA VAL A 4 -20.28 2.81 -6.87
C VAL A 4 -20.08 1.66 -7.86
N ALA A 5 -18.85 1.39 -8.27
CA ALA A 5 -18.49 0.15 -8.95
C ALA A 5 -17.94 -0.81 -7.90
N ALA A 6 -18.81 -1.70 -7.41
CA ALA A 6 -18.42 -2.93 -6.74
C ALA A 6 -18.31 -4.02 -7.81
N CYS A 7 -17.16 -4.71 -7.88
CA CYS A 7 -17.05 -5.96 -8.62
C CYS A 7 -16.94 -7.11 -7.62
N ASN A 8 -18.03 -7.88 -7.52
CA ASN A 8 -18.06 -9.23 -6.99
C ASN A 8 -17.54 -10.19 -8.07
N GLY A 9 -16.57 -11.04 -7.73
CA GLY A 9 -16.10 -12.14 -8.57
C GLY A 9 -14.64 -12.46 -8.30
N GLY A 10 -14.36 -13.65 -7.76
CA GLY A 10 -13.05 -14.01 -7.21
C GLY A 10 -11.90 -14.02 -8.22
N GLY A 11 -10.73 -13.61 -7.75
CA GLY A 11 -9.43 -13.82 -8.41
C GLY A 11 -8.64 -12.53 -8.65
N LYS A 12 -7.70 -12.26 -7.73
CA LYS A 12 -6.54 -11.33 -7.81
C LYS A 12 -6.79 -9.94 -8.41
N LEU A 13 -6.89 -8.95 -7.51
CA LEU A 13 -6.84 -7.54 -7.84
C LEU A 13 -5.37 -7.08 -7.94
N SER A 14 -5.10 -6.20 -8.91
CA SER A 14 -3.91 -5.35 -8.98
C SER A 14 -4.40 -3.92 -8.79
N GLY A 15 -3.97 -3.28 -7.71
CA GLY A 15 -4.57 -2.07 -7.19
C GLY A 15 -4.03 -0.77 -7.79
N LEU A 16 -4.91 0.25 -7.88
CA LEU A 16 -4.52 1.66 -7.94
C LEU A 16 -5.70 2.63 -7.70
N TYR A 17 -5.59 3.54 -6.72
CA TYR A 17 -6.41 4.76 -6.63
C TYR A 17 -5.63 5.91 -5.97
N CYS A 18 -5.64 7.10 -6.57
CA CYS A 18 -5.14 8.35 -5.98
C CYS A 18 -6.23 9.44 -5.99
N ALA A 19 -6.18 10.28 -4.97
CA ALA A 19 -7.27 11.08 -4.41
C ALA A 19 -7.72 12.34 -5.20
N ARG A 20 -8.95 12.75 -4.85
CA ARG A 20 -9.67 14.02 -5.05
C ARG A 20 -8.85 15.20 -5.63
N ASP A 21 -8.93 15.39 -6.94
CA ASP A 21 -9.49 16.59 -7.58
C ASP A 21 -9.58 16.32 -9.10
N ARG A 22 -10.73 16.60 -9.74
CA ARG A 22 -10.91 16.36 -11.18
C ARG A 22 -10.19 17.39 -12.05
N LYS A 23 -9.62 18.44 -11.45
CA LYS A 23 -8.91 19.50 -12.18
C LYS A 23 -7.40 19.29 -12.07
N ALA A 24 -6.87 18.67 -13.12
CA ALA A 24 -5.46 18.57 -13.46
C ALA A 24 -4.59 17.76 -12.47
N LEU A 25 -4.22 16.54 -12.91
CA LEU A 25 -2.84 16.10 -12.72
C LEU A 25 -1.95 17.23 -13.24
N ALA A 26 -1.37 18.02 -12.34
CA ALA A 26 -0.48 19.12 -12.69
C ALA A 26 0.66 18.58 -13.57
N ARG A 27 1.16 19.41 -14.50
CA ARG A 27 2.32 19.08 -15.34
C ARG A 27 3.43 18.48 -14.47
N GLY A 28 3.81 17.23 -14.74
CA GLY A 28 4.90 16.54 -14.03
C GLY A 28 4.48 15.43 -13.06
N ARG A 29 3.19 15.21 -12.79
CA ARG A 29 2.74 14.03 -12.02
C ARG A 29 2.72 12.80 -12.93
N ARG A 30 3.43 11.75 -12.53
CA ARG A 30 3.50 10.47 -13.25
C ARG A 30 2.82 9.39 -12.42
N LEU A 31 2.00 8.58 -13.07
CA LEU A 31 1.45 7.38 -12.48
C LEU A 31 2.18 6.19 -13.09
N VAL A 32 2.76 5.35 -12.24
CA VAL A 32 3.49 4.14 -12.66
C VAL A 32 2.74 2.93 -12.12
N THR A 33 2.50 1.93 -12.96
CA THR A 33 1.96 0.64 -12.53
C THR A 33 2.93 -0.47 -12.86
N LEU A 34 3.01 -1.46 -11.98
CA LEU A 34 3.83 -2.65 -12.13
C LEU A 34 2.90 -3.86 -12.07
N ASP A 35 2.64 -4.44 -13.23
CA ASP A 35 1.71 -5.54 -13.40
C ASP A 35 2.48 -6.81 -13.72
N ALA A 36 2.31 -7.88 -12.94
CA ALA A 36 3.04 -9.13 -13.19
C ALA A 36 2.70 -9.76 -14.56
N TYR A 37 1.47 -9.56 -15.05
CA TYR A 37 0.95 -10.17 -16.26
C TYR A 37 0.40 -9.14 -17.25
N PRO A 38 0.50 -9.39 -18.57
CA PRO A 38 0.11 -8.44 -19.61
C PRO A 38 -1.41 -8.18 -19.67
N ASP A 39 -2.22 -9.05 -19.09
CA ASP A 39 -3.67 -8.95 -19.01
C ASP A 39 -4.17 -8.18 -17.76
N HIS A 40 -3.28 -7.90 -16.80
CA HIS A 40 -3.59 -7.01 -15.68
C HIS A 40 -3.59 -5.54 -16.15
N GLY A 41 -4.56 -4.75 -15.70
CA GLY A 41 -4.68 -3.34 -16.10
C GLY A 41 -5.29 -3.11 -17.50
N GLU A 42 -5.78 -4.16 -18.18
CA GLU A 42 -6.44 -4.06 -19.49
C GLU A 42 -7.62 -3.08 -19.51
N ALA A 43 -8.30 -2.91 -18.37
CA ALA A 43 -9.40 -1.96 -18.19
C ALA A 43 -9.04 -0.51 -18.58
N TYR A 44 -7.75 -0.17 -18.63
CA TYR A 44 -7.29 1.18 -18.96
C TYR A 44 -6.83 1.37 -20.41
N LEU A 45 -6.50 0.32 -21.16
CA LEU A 45 -5.78 0.39 -22.45
C LEU A 45 -6.48 1.24 -23.53
N ASN A 46 -7.81 1.37 -23.46
CA ASN A 46 -8.61 2.15 -24.42
C ASN A 46 -9.34 3.32 -23.77
N THR A 47 -8.79 3.85 -22.68
CA THR A 47 -9.36 4.99 -21.95
C THR A 47 -8.44 6.21 -22.07
N GLU A 48 -8.98 7.41 -21.80
CA GLU A 48 -8.16 8.62 -21.68
C GLU A 48 -7.11 8.55 -20.53
N TYR A 49 -7.23 7.55 -19.65
CA TYR A 49 -6.32 7.34 -18.54
C TYR A 49 -5.06 6.56 -18.94
N ALA A 50 -5.10 5.74 -20.00
CA ALA A 50 -3.92 4.99 -20.46
C ALA A 50 -2.72 5.90 -20.71
N ALA A 51 -2.93 7.05 -21.36
CA ALA A 51 -1.87 8.01 -21.66
C ALA A 51 -1.27 8.67 -20.40
N LYS A 52 -1.90 8.51 -19.22
CA LYS A 52 -1.45 9.04 -17.93
C LYS A 52 -0.70 7.99 -17.11
N ILE A 53 -0.68 6.73 -17.57
CA ILE A 53 -0.11 5.58 -16.86
C ILE A 53 1.14 5.10 -17.60
N ASP A 54 2.29 5.16 -16.93
CA ASP A 54 3.47 4.39 -17.32
C ASP A 54 3.29 2.96 -16.79
N ARG A 55 2.72 2.10 -17.64
CA ARG A 55 2.48 0.70 -17.29
C ARG A 55 3.69 -0.15 -17.64
N ARG A 56 4.22 -0.85 -16.64
CA ARG A 56 5.34 -1.77 -16.77
C ARG A 56 4.85 -3.19 -16.47
N VAL A 57 5.22 -4.13 -17.31
CA VAL A 57 4.76 -5.53 -17.21
C VAL A 57 5.92 -6.44 -16.87
N GLY A 58 5.76 -7.23 -15.82
CA GLY A 58 6.73 -8.21 -15.32
C GLY A 58 6.72 -8.31 -13.79
N TYR A 59 7.35 -9.36 -13.26
CA TYR A 59 7.61 -9.46 -11.82
C TYR A 59 8.54 -8.35 -11.35
N LEU A 60 8.32 -7.85 -10.13
CA LEU A 60 9.12 -6.79 -9.57
C LEU A 60 10.58 -7.22 -9.41
N THR A 61 11.47 -6.56 -10.16
CA THR A 61 12.92 -6.74 -10.11
C THR A 61 13.60 -5.37 -10.07
N PRO A 62 14.87 -5.30 -9.63
CA PRO A 62 15.66 -4.06 -9.72
C PRO A 62 15.72 -3.49 -11.15
N ASP A 63 15.75 -4.35 -12.17
CA ASP A 63 15.81 -3.95 -13.58
C ASP A 63 14.55 -3.16 -13.99
N LEU A 64 13.36 -3.55 -13.50
CA LEU A 64 12.12 -2.81 -13.73
C LEU A 64 12.11 -1.42 -13.05
N LEU A 65 12.97 -1.20 -12.07
CA LEU A 65 13.09 0.03 -11.28
C LEU A 65 14.34 0.85 -11.66
N THR A 66 15.12 0.43 -12.65
CA THR A 66 16.43 1.02 -12.97
C THR A 66 16.36 2.52 -13.29
N ASN A 67 15.22 2.99 -13.81
CA ASN A 67 15.02 4.39 -14.18
C ASN A 67 14.31 5.22 -13.10
N ASP A 68 14.07 4.64 -11.93
CA ASP A 68 13.37 5.30 -10.82
C ASP A 68 14.38 5.82 -9.81
N PRO A 69 14.50 7.14 -9.64
CA PRO A 69 15.38 7.70 -8.64
C PRO A 69 14.92 7.33 -7.23
N LEU A 70 15.86 7.22 -6.30
CA LEU A 70 15.52 7.12 -4.88
C LEU A 70 14.70 8.34 -4.45
N GLN A 71 13.77 8.13 -3.52
CA GLN A 71 12.90 9.19 -2.98
C GLN A 71 12.08 9.96 -4.04
N SER A 72 11.75 9.33 -5.17
CA SER A 72 10.99 9.97 -6.25
C SER A 72 9.47 9.84 -6.13
N TYR A 73 8.97 8.97 -5.25
CA TYR A 73 7.53 8.70 -5.09
C TYR A 73 6.96 9.37 -3.85
N ASP A 74 5.86 10.11 -4.02
CA ASP A 74 5.05 10.66 -2.92
C ASP A 74 3.99 9.67 -2.42
N PHE A 75 3.71 8.62 -3.19
CA PHE A 75 2.74 7.61 -2.87
C PHE A 75 3.10 6.26 -3.50
N ILE A 76 3.07 5.19 -2.70
CA ILE A 76 3.25 3.80 -3.12
C ILE A 76 2.10 2.98 -2.53
N PHE A 77 1.43 2.17 -3.36
CA PHE A 77 0.38 1.25 -2.93
C PHE A 77 0.74 -0.17 -3.38
N LEU A 78 1.02 -1.05 -2.41
CA LEU A 78 1.41 -2.43 -2.66
C LEU A 78 0.23 -3.37 -2.38
N ASP A 79 -0.31 -3.94 -3.47
CA ASP A 79 -1.37 -4.94 -3.47
C ASP A 79 -0.98 -6.05 -4.45
N ALA A 80 -0.08 -6.93 -3.99
CA ALA A 80 0.61 -7.90 -4.82
C ALA A 80 0.63 -9.30 -4.18
N GLY A 81 1.78 -9.99 -4.23
CA GLY A 81 1.94 -11.31 -3.62
C GLY A 81 1.67 -11.27 -2.11
N HIS A 82 0.91 -12.24 -1.61
CA HIS A 82 0.52 -12.32 -0.19
C HIS A 82 1.41 -13.28 0.60
N ARG A 83 2.37 -13.95 -0.04
CA ARG A 83 3.33 -14.78 0.69
C ARG A 83 4.37 -13.88 1.33
N TYR A 84 4.75 -14.17 2.56
CA TYR A 84 5.76 -13.41 3.32
C TYR A 84 6.99 -13.02 2.48
N ALA A 85 7.57 -13.97 1.73
CA ALA A 85 8.76 -13.71 0.91
C ALA A 85 8.52 -12.71 -0.22
N GLU A 86 7.31 -12.68 -0.81
CA GLU A 86 6.94 -11.72 -1.86
C GLU A 86 6.72 -10.34 -1.26
N VAL A 87 5.99 -10.24 -0.14
CA VAL A 87 5.77 -8.97 0.57
C VAL A 87 7.11 -8.35 0.98
N LYS A 88 8.02 -9.17 1.55
CA LYS A 88 9.37 -8.74 1.94
C LYS A 88 10.16 -8.22 0.75
N HIS A 89 10.24 -9.01 -0.32
CA HIS A 89 10.96 -8.65 -1.53
C HIS A 89 10.46 -7.35 -2.14
N ASP A 90 9.14 -7.23 -2.34
CA ASP A 90 8.54 -6.05 -2.97
C ASP A 90 8.69 -4.81 -2.09
N THR A 91 8.49 -4.95 -0.78
CA THR A 91 8.64 -3.84 0.17
C THR A 91 10.08 -3.33 0.20
N GLU A 92 11.09 -4.22 0.26
CA GLU A 92 12.51 -3.83 0.33
C GLU A 92 12.99 -3.14 -0.94
N LEU A 93 12.45 -3.50 -2.10
CA LEU A 93 12.77 -2.83 -3.36
C LEU A 93 12.09 -1.46 -3.50
N LEU A 94 10.85 -1.32 -3.03
CA LEU A 94 10.06 -0.10 -3.21
C LEU A 94 10.30 0.95 -2.13
N LEU A 95 10.62 0.54 -0.89
CA LEU A 95 10.76 1.46 0.24
C LEU A 95 11.81 2.58 0.00
N PRO A 96 12.99 2.33 -0.61
CA PRO A 96 13.96 3.38 -0.92
C PRO A 96 13.48 4.41 -1.97
N LEU A 97 12.46 4.08 -2.76
CA LEU A 97 11.88 4.97 -3.77
C LEU A 97 10.89 5.96 -3.15
N LEU A 98 10.43 5.72 -1.92
CA LEU A 98 9.51 6.59 -1.21
C LEU A 98 10.22 7.86 -0.72
N SER A 99 9.64 9.02 -1.02
CA SER A 99 10.11 10.32 -0.53
C SER A 99 9.85 10.50 0.96
N GLU A 100 10.61 11.38 1.61
CA GLU A 100 10.49 11.65 3.07
C GLU A 100 9.06 12.01 3.51
N GLY A 101 8.32 12.74 2.68
CA GLY A 101 6.94 13.14 2.93
C GLY A 101 5.88 12.19 2.35
N GLY A 102 6.30 11.13 1.67
CA GLY A 102 5.43 10.22 0.96
C GLY A 102 4.74 9.20 1.87
N TYR A 103 3.76 8.51 1.29
CA TYR A 103 3.01 7.45 1.97
C TYR A 103 3.18 6.10 1.28
N PHE A 104 3.51 5.08 2.05
CA PHE A 104 3.50 3.68 1.61
C PHE A 104 2.31 2.98 2.22
N LEU A 105 1.47 2.36 1.39
CA LEU A 105 0.33 1.58 1.82
C LEU A 105 0.50 0.12 1.41
N TRP A 106 0.16 -0.79 2.31
CA TRP A 106 0.06 -2.22 2.04
C TRP A 106 -1.39 -2.65 2.16
N HIS A 107 -1.89 -3.35 1.15
CA HIS A 107 -3.19 -3.99 1.19
C HIS A 107 -3.14 -5.29 2.02
N ASP A 108 -4.32 -5.80 2.42
CA ASP A 108 -4.47 -7.05 3.16
C ASP A 108 -3.67 -7.16 4.47
N TYR A 109 -3.45 -6.03 5.15
CA TYR A 109 -3.10 -5.96 6.57
C TYR A 109 -4.29 -6.39 7.45
N ALA A 110 -4.65 -7.65 7.35
CA ALA A 110 -5.76 -8.29 8.05
C ALA A 110 -5.38 -9.73 8.40
N ASN A 111 -5.95 -10.24 9.49
CA ASN A 111 -5.62 -11.55 10.05
C ASN A 111 -6.26 -12.74 9.30
N TRP A 112 -6.60 -12.57 8.02
CA TRP A 112 -7.01 -13.71 7.21
C TRP A 112 -5.77 -14.52 6.84
N GLY A 113 -5.85 -15.85 6.89
CA GLY A 113 -4.75 -16.71 6.47
C GLY A 113 -3.57 -16.88 7.44
N ARG A 114 -3.56 -16.27 8.64
CA ARG A 114 -2.49 -16.45 9.65
C ARG A 114 -2.25 -17.91 10.04
N PHE A 115 -3.32 -18.72 10.10
CA PHE A 115 -3.20 -20.14 10.46
C PHE A 115 -2.72 -21.05 9.32
N ASN A 116 -2.83 -20.61 8.06
CA ASN A 116 -2.43 -21.39 6.89
C ASN A 116 -1.32 -20.74 6.06
N LYS A 117 -0.71 -19.65 6.57
CA LYS A 117 0.40 -18.91 5.94
C LYS A 117 0.08 -18.37 4.54
N LEU A 118 -1.21 -18.15 4.25
CA LEU A 118 -1.64 -17.62 2.96
C LEU A 118 -1.60 -16.09 2.90
N ASN A 119 -1.46 -15.43 4.05
CA ASN A 119 -1.17 -14.00 4.15
C ASN A 119 0.07 -13.82 5.03
N GLY A 120 1.07 -13.14 4.51
CA GLY A 120 2.31 -12.78 5.19
C GLY A 120 2.45 -11.27 5.39
N VAL A 121 1.45 -10.46 4.99
CA VAL A 121 1.51 -9.01 5.11
C VAL A 121 1.59 -8.60 6.59
N PRO A 122 0.69 -9.04 7.50
CA PRO A 122 0.79 -8.66 8.91
C PRO A 122 2.11 -9.11 9.55
N GLU A 123 2.58 -10.30 9.22
CA GLU A 123 3.79 -10.91 9.78
C GLU A 123 5.05 -10.12 9.40
N TYR A 124 5.22 -9.82 8.11
CA TYR A 124 6.39 -9.06 7.66
C TYR A 124 6.36 -7.61 8.16
N LEU A 125 5.20 -6.96 8.15
CA LEU A 125 5.09 -5.59 8.64
C LEU A 125 5.31 -5.47 10.15
N HIS A 126 4.90 -6.49 10.94
CA HIS A 126 5.22 -6.57 12.35
C HIS A 126 6.73 -6.69 12.57
N GLU A 127 7.40 -7.58 11.83
CA GLU A 127 8.87 -7.71 11.89
C GLU A 127 9.57 -6.42 11.49
N LEU A 128 9.09 -5.73 10.44
CA LEU A 128 9.67 -4.48 10.00
C LEU A 128 9.49 -3.38 11.07
N SER A 129 8.31 -3.30 11.68
CA SER A 129 8.02 -2.35 12.76
C SER A 129 8.89 -2.61 14.00
N GLU A 130 8.92 -3.85 14.51
CA GLU A 130 9.67 -4.19 15.73
C GLU A 130 11.19 -4.24 15.50
N GLY A 131 11.61 -4.85 14.40
CA GLY A 131 13.02 -5.10 14.11
C GLY A 131 13.78 -3.86 13.64
N SER A 132 13.15 -3.00 12.83
CA SER A 132 13.79 -1.78 12.31
C SER A 132 13.29 -0.48 12.95
N GLY A 133 12.22 -0.53 13.76
CA GLY A 133 11.57 0.65 14.33
C GLY A 133 10.78 1.46 13.31
N LEU A 134 10.44 0.88 12.15
CA LEU A 134 9.71 1.58 11.09
C LEU A 134 8.29 1.90 11.57
N PRO A 135 7.87 3.17 11.63
CA PRO A 135 6.55 3.52 12.12
C PRO A 135 5.48 3.11 11.10
N ILE A 136 4.77 2.03 11.43
CA ILE A 136 3.64 1.52 10.64
C ILE A 136 2.37 1.71 11.48
N ALA A 137 1.30 2.17 10.85
CA ALA A 137 -0.02 2.29 11.44
C ALA A 137 -1.04 1.52 10.59
N ARG A 138 -2.18 1.18 11.18
CA ARG A 138 -3.33 0.62 10.45
C ARG A 138 -4.37 1.71 10.22
N ILE A 139 -4.92 1.76 9.01
CA ILE A 139 -6.08 2.61 8.72
C ILE A 139 -7.33 1.94 9.30
N SER A 140 -7.89 2.54 10.35
CA SER A 140 -9.09 2.05 11.04
C SER A 140 -10.26 1.81 10.08
N GLY A 141 -10.96 0.68 10.26
CA GLY A 141 -12.06 0.27 9.39
C GLY A 141 -11.64 -0.35 8.06
N SER A 142 -10.34 -0.60 7.85
CA SER A 142 -9.82 -1.24 6.64
C SER A 142 -8.84 -2.38 6.97
N GLY A 143 -8.46 -3.12 5.93
CA GLY A 143 -7.32 -4.04 5.92
C GLY A 143 -6.05 -3.39 5.35
N VAL A 144 -5.86 -2.08 5.54
CA VAL A 144 -4.71 -1.35 4.97
C VAL A 144 -3.76 -0.90 6.08
N ALA A 145 -2.47 -1.19 5.91
CA ALA A 145 -1.40 -0.58 6.68
C ALA A 145 -0.82 0.62 5.94
N ILE A 146 -0.27 1.57 6.69
CA ILE A 146 0.29 2.81 6.17
C ILE A 146 1.60 3.15 6.90
N HIS A 147 2.56 3.70 6.16
CA HIS A 147 3.82 4.25 6.64
C HIS A 147 4.08 5.61 5.98
N CYS A 148 4.77 6.49 6.71
CA CYS A 148 5.36 7.73 6.21
C CYS A 148 6.74 7.93 6.85
N PRO A 149 7.83 8.14 6.10
CA PRO A 149 9.17 8.28 6.66
C PRO A 149 9.27 9.41 7.68
N ALA A 150 8.59 10.54 7.42
CA ALA A 150 8.52 11.67 8.33
C ALA A 150 7.98 11.31 9.73
N TRP A 151 7.25 10.20 9.93
CA TRP A 151 6.82 9.74 11.25
C TRP A 151 7.96 9.24 12.14
N ALA A 152 9.09 8.84 11.55
CA ALA A 152 10.30 8.53 12.31
C ALA A 152 11.01 9.81 12.80
N SER A 153 10.70 10.96 12.19
CA SER A 153 11.38 12.24 12.37
C SER A 153 10.40 13.38 12.72
N SER A 154 10.17 14.30 11.79
CA SER A 154 9.45 15.56 11.93
C SER A 154 7.96 15.43 12.29
N LYS A 155 7.32 14.30 11.97
CA LYS A 155 5.90 14.03 12.20
C LYS A 155 5.67 12.93 13.25
N ARG A 156 6.66 12.61 14.09
CA ARG A 156 6.54 11.56 15.13
C ARG A 156 5.36 11.76 16.07
N ALA A 157 5.10 12.99 16.51
CA ALA A 157 3.99 13.29 17.41
C ALA A 157 2.61 12.97 16.78
N VAL A 158 2.46 13.21 15.47
CA VAL A 158 1.22 12.89 14.72
C VAL A 158 1.00 11.38 14.69
N TYR A 159 2.06 10.61 14.47
CA TYR A 159 2.00 9.15 14.49
C TYR A 159 1.59 8.61 15.87
N LEU A 160 2.23 9.10 16.94
CA LEU A 160 1.91 8.67 18.31
C LEU A 160 0.46 8.99 18.69
N ALA A 161 -0.03 10.19 18.38
CA ALA A 161 -1.42 10.55 18.62
C ALA A 161 -2.41 9.63 17.89
N ALA A 162 -2.12 9.27 16.63
CA ALA A 162 -2.95 8.35 15.87
C ALA A 162 -2.99 6.94 16.47
N LEU A 163 -1.88 6.46 17.05
CA LEU A 163 -1.84 5.17 17.75
C LEU A 163 -2.64 5.20 19.05
N GLU A 164 -2.56 6.29 19.81
CA GLU A 164 -3.35 6.48 21.03
C GLU A 164 -4.85 6.43 20.71
N ASP A 165 -5.30 7.14 19.67
CA ASP A 165 -6.69 7.10 19.21
C ASP A 165 -7.12 5.69 18.78
N GLN A 166 -6.26 4.96 18.07
CA GLN A 166 -6.55 3.59 17.62
C GLN A 166 -6.64 2.60 18.78
N ASN A 167 -5.79 2.74 19.80
CA ASN A 167 -5.81 1.92 21.00
C ASN A 167 -7.06 2.21 21.84
N ALA A 168 -7.43 3.48 21.99
CA ALA A 168 -8.65 3.88 22.68
C ALA A 168 -9.91 3.35 21.99
N ALA A 169 -9.94 3.34 20.65
CA ALA A 169 -11.04 2.77 19.88
C ALA A 169 -11.14 1.24 20.04
N SER A 170 -10.01 0.54 20.11
CA SER A 170 -9.96 -0.93 20.24
C SER A 170 -10.34 -1.41 21.65
N ALA A 171 -10.12 -0.60 22.69
CA ALA A 171 -10.46 -0.93 24.07
C ALA A 171 -11.98 -1.04 24.33
N ASN A 172 -12.82 -0.45 23.46
CA ASN A 172 -14.26 -0.34 23.68
C ASN A 172 -15.11 -1.42 22.98
N ASP A 173 -14.51 -2.35 22.22
CA ASP A 173 -15.23 -3.47 21.62
C ASP A 173 -14.34 -4.72 21.50
N PRO A 174 -14.42 -5.67 22.45
CA PRO A 174 -13.61 -6.90 22.42
C PRO A 174 -14.01 -7.85 21.27
N TRP A 175 -15.12 -7.61 20.57
CA TRP A 175 -15.58 -8.36 19.40
C TRP A 175 -15.33 -7.62 18.09
N SER A 176 -14.71 -6.44 18.14
CA SER A 176 -14.28 -5.70 16.96
C SER A 176 -13.22 -6.49 16.20
N VAL A 177 -13.63 -7.04 15.05
CA VAL A 177 -12.75 -7.56 13.99
C VAL A 177 -11.79 -6.50 13.41
N GLY A 178 -11.91 -5.25 13.85
CA GLY A 178 -11.05 -4.12 13.52
C GLY A 178 -9.82 -3.96 14.43
N SER A 179 -9.70 -4.73 15.51
CA SER A 179 -8.50 -4.72 16.35
C SER A 179 -7.34 -5.43 15.64
N ALA A 180 -6.16 -4.80 15.58
CA ALA A 180 -4.94 -5.51 15.26
C ALA A 180 -4.67 -6.47 16.44
N ARG A 181 -4.84 -7.77 16.20
CA ARG A 181 -4.34 -8.77 17.15
C ARG A 181 -2.83 -8.76 16.98
N GLY A 182 -2.12 -8.21 17.98
CA GLY A 182 -0.69 -8.42 18.15
C GLY A 182 -0.34 -9.90 18.17
#